data_AF-A0A813DFF2-F1
#
_entry.id   AF-A0A813DFF2-F1
#
_cell.length_a   1.000
_cell.length_b   1.000
_cell.length_c   1.000
_cell.angle_alpha   90.00
_cell.angle_beta   90.00
_cell.angle_gamma   90.00
#
_symmetry.space_group_name_H-M   'P 1'
#
loop_
_entity.id
_entity.type
_entity.pdbx_description
1 polymer ?
#
loop_
_entity_poly.entity_id
_entity_poly.type
_entity_poly.pdbx_seq_one_letter_code
_entity_poly.pdbx_strand_id
1 'polypeptide(L)'
;AAATPLERTLQSWVAGWGSAQAADGGAGGGVALLQNLQEGFHGLQSLQGFHQGLLQGRSVQEPVSDEETTWEEALARQNSANDELCSINGRLQAELDRLKADEEEVHQQELADQQEKMQANEEAPDTEEAEPPPALEEELLACILREVQQALSAYACAPPAADASQTLAQRPPDGGPEEHHAAAASDEGGPGDLPAFEEPAPGEEESLGWRHEMVAVVTSAVQTACQDEAHDTSALLSSITPAEETAVLVGEKMALRELVERQQDRIEVLEDELRYLGSVAPSAALTGVFSGTVARGLSDAGGALSASLSAVLATPRVGPSQRTSGIEVGAEYEIISGRGAIVRNGESLRSDMVCELSPGNRVRVMAVSAKYPRRVEIVSAQPPGTEAAAPPRSGSIDSQGDIEEVHPQPGGEAGASRSKGVVGWISASSKDGRPLIRAIPTAAAACSAGGEGAASNGANSKQADGGANNKEEEKKTEEVNSVTLSADEWDCLNEANATSVQRVTELNARLHKMGCELLQSFEMRSVLGQLQQ
;
A
#
# COMPACT_ATOMS: atom_id res chain seq x y z
N ALA A 1 29.29 -44.30 15.67
CA ALA A 1 28.20 -44.05 14.71
C ALA A 1 28.53 -42.78 13.96
N ALA A 2 28.48 -42.78 12.63
CA ALA A 2 28.78 -41.59 11.84
C ALA A 2 27.58 -40.63 11.91
N ALA A 3 27.83 -39.38 12.32
CA ALA A 3 26.79 -38.35 12.36
C ALA A 3 26.17 -38.18 10.98
N THR A 4 24.85 -38.11 10.95
CA THR A 4 24.07 -37.94 9.73
C THR A 4 24.39 -36.57 9.09
N PRO A 5 24.21 -36.41 7.77
CA PRO A 5 24.44 -35.14 7.09
C PRO A 5 23.66 -33.96 7.73
N LEU A 6 22.48 -34.26 8.29
CA LEU A 6 21.64 -33.30 8.99
C LEU A 6 22.29 -32.81 10.30
N GLU A 7 22.83 -33.72 11.11
CA GLU A 7 23.52 -33.38 12.36
C GLU A 7 24.75 -32.49 12.12
N ARG A 8 25.52 -32.74 11.04
CA ARG A 8 26.66 -31.87 10.70
C ARG A 8 26.23 -30.47 10.28
N THR A 9 25.07 -30.36 9.64
CA THR A 9 24.53 -29.06 9.21
C THR A 9 24.02 -28.27 10.41
N LEU A 10 23.39 -28.93 11.37
CA LEU A 10 22.94 -28.29 12.61
C LEU A 10 24.11 -27.89 13.50
N GLN A 11 25.15 -28.72 13.61
CA GLN A 11 26.35 -28.38 14.37
C GLN A 11 27.14 -27.22 13.76
N SER A 12 27.17 -27.08 12.42
CA SER A 12 27.81 -25.94 11.77
C SER A 12 27.04 -24.63 11.97
N TRP A 13 25.71 -24.70 12.06
CA TRP A 13 24.86 -23.55 12.38
C TRP A 13 25.07 -23.07 13.82
N VAL A 14 25.11 -24.00 14.78
CA VAL A 14 25.34 -23.68 16.20
C VAL A 14 26.75 -23.13 16.41
N ALA A 15 27.76 -23.67 15.73
CA ALA A 15 29.14 -23.16 15.81
C ALA A 15 29.29 -21.74 15.21
N GLY A 16 28.47 -21.38 14.22
CA GLY A 16 28.48 -20.05 13.60
C GLY A 16 27.96 -18.93 14.50
N TRP A 17 27.18 -19.25 15.53
CA TRP A 17 26.66 -18.24 16.47
C TRP A 17 27.66 -17.87 17.57
N GLY A 18 28.58 -18.79 17.91
CA GLY A 18 29.59 -18.54 18.95
C GLY A 18 30.80 -17.71 18.49
N SER A 19 31.06 -17.60 17.19
CA SER A 19 32.29 -16.97 16.67
C SER A 19 32.17 -15.47 16.39
N ALA A 20 30.95 -14.92 16.31
CA ALA A 20 30.72 -13.51 16.01
C ALA A 20 30.94 -12.56 17.20
N GLN A 21 31.14 -13.09 18.42
CA GLN A 21 31.18 -12.29 19.66
C GLN A 21 32.61 -12.04 20.20
N ALA A 22 33.65 -12.51 19.51
CA ALA A 22 35.03 -12.42 20.00
C ALA A 22 35.87 -11.29 19.37
N ALA A 23 35.28 -10.45 18.49
CA ALA A 23 36.05 -9.45 17.74
C ALA A 23 35.96 -8.01 18.31
N ASP A 24 35.07 -7.72 19.27
CA ASP A 24 35.00 -6.39 19.88
C ASP A 24 35.12 -6.49 21.40
N GLY A 25 36.21 -5.94 21.92
CA GLY A 25 36.56 -5.95 23.34
C GLY A 25 35.63 -5.06 24.16
N GLY A 26 34.48 -5.60 24.56
CA GLY A 26 33.55 -4.98 25.50
C GLY A 26 33.10 -5.99 26.55
N ALA A 27 33.80 -6.04 27.68
CA ALA A 27 33.41 -6.87 28.82
C ALA A 27 32.15 -6.32 29.49
N GLY A 28 31.11 -7.15 29.66
CA GLY A 28 30.15 -6.96 30.77
C GLY A 28 28.63 -7.04 30.51
N GLY A 29 28.13 -7.39 29.31
CA GLY A 29 26.68 -7.33 29.03
C GLY A 29 25.91 -8.65 28.91
N GLY A 30 26.57 -9.75 28.52
CA GLY A 30 25.85 -10.94 28.01
C GLY A 30 25.20 -11.86 29.03
N VAL A 31 25.65 -11.86 30.29
CA VAL A 31 25.19 -12.82 31.30
C VAL A 31 23.85 -12.40 31.93
N ALA A 32 23.54 -11.10 31.98
CA ALA A 32 22.29 -10.60 32.56
C ALA A 32 21.04 -10.89 31.70
N LEU A 33 21.20 -11.09 30.39
CA LEU A 33 20.09 -11.33 29.47
C LEU A 33 19.59 -12.79 29.52
N LEU A 34 20.50 -13.74 29.72
CA LEU A 34 20.16 -15.16 29.88
C LEU A 34 19.51 -15.45 31.24
N GLN A 35 19.86 -14.68 32.28
CA GLN A 35 19.30 -14.87 33.62
C GLN A 35 17.88 -14.28 33.73
N ASN A 36 17.60 -13.14 33.08
CA ASN A 36 16.25 -12.57 33.01
C ASN A 36 15.26 -13.39 32.16
N LEU A 37 15.74 -14.09 31.14
CA LEU A 37 14.89 -15.00 30.34
C LEU A 37 14.50 -16.27 31.09
N GLN A 38 15.28 -16.68 32.09
CA GLN A 38 15.02 -17.89 32.87
C GLN A 38 13.99 -17.63 34.00
N GLU A 39 13.93 -16.42 34.54
CA GLU A 39 12.99 -16.04 35.61
C GLU A 39 11.59 -15.69 35.08
N GLY A 40 11.45 -15.26 33.83
CA GLY A 40 10.15 -14.96 33.20
C GLY A 40 9.31 -16.19 32.77
N PHE A 41 9.87 -17.40 32.83
CA PHE A 41 9.23 -18.61 32.27
C PHE A 41 8.41 -19.45 33.26
N HIS A 42 8.35 -19.06 34.54
CA HIS A 42 7.58 -19.81 35.55
C HIS A 42 6.04 -19.63 35.48
N GLY A 43 5.54 -18.72 34.65
CA GLY A 43 4.09 -18.40 34.55
C GLY A 43 3.28 -19.13 33.46
N LEU A 44 3.89 -19.95 32.58
CA LEU A 44 3.22 -20.52 31.40
C LEU A 44 3.10 -22.06 31.42
N GLN A 45 2.72 -22.63 32.57
CA GLN A 45 2.46 -24.08 32.67
C GLN A 45 1.18 -24.54 31.95
N SER A 46 0.28 -23.64 31.53
CA SER A 46 -0.98 -24.04 30.85
C SER A 46 -0.84 -24.31 29.34
N LEU A 47 0.20 -23.80 28.68
CA LEU A 47 0.36 -23.94 27.22
C LEU A 47 1.04 -25.26 26.80
N GLN A 48 1.75 -25.91 27.73
CA GLN A 48 2.45 -27.16 27.46
C GLN A 48 1.47 -28.34 27.27
N GLY A 49 0.28 -28.28 27.89
CA GLY A 49 -0.78 -29.28 27.68
C GLY A 49 -1.43 -29.18 26.29
N PHE A 50 -1.53 -27.98 25.72
CA PHE A 50 -2.15 -27.77 24.41
C PHE A 50 -1.27 -28.30 23.26
N HIS A 51 0.05 -28.16 23.39
CA HIS A 51 0.98 -28.71 22.38
C HIS A 51 1.09 -30.23 22.42
N GLN A 52 0.90 -30.85 23.59
CA GLN A 52 0.97 -32.30 23.72
C GLN A 52 -0.30 -32.99 23.18
N GLY A 53 -1.47 -32.33 23.24
CA GLY A 53 -2.71 -32.83 22.64
C GLY A 53 -2.72 -32.82 21.10
N LEU A 54 -2.09 -31.83 20.48
CA LEU A 54 -2.00 -31.71 19.01
C LEU A 54 -1.04 -32.74 18.39
N LEU A 55 -0.05 -33.22 19.13
CA LEU A 55 0.89 -34.25 18.66
C LEU A 55 0.37 -35.69 18.86
N GLN A 56 -0.65 -35.90 19.68
CA GLN A 56 -1.21 -37.24 19.94
C GLN A 56 -2.49 -37.55 19.14
N GLY A 57 -3.10 -36.56 18.48
CA GLY A 57 -4.42 -36.70 17.86
C GLY A 57 -4.48 -37.16 16.39
N ARG A 58 -3.37 -37.43 15.70
CA ARG A 58 -3.41 -37.78 14.27
C ARG A 58 -2.35 -38.80 13.84
N SER A 59 -2.29 -39.93 14.52
CA SER A 59 -1.71 -41.15 13.95
C SER A 59 -2.76 -41.87 13.09
N VAL A 60 -3.17 -41.24 11.98
CA VAL A 60 -3.75 -42.00 10.88
C VAL A 60 -2.57 -42.73 10.27
N GLN A 61 -2.46 -44.03 10.57
CA GLN A 61 -1.60 -44.94 9.83
C GLN A 61 -2.06 -44.92 8.37
N GLU A 62 -1.47 -44.03 7.56
CA GLU A 62 -1.39 -44.30 6.14
C GLU A 62 -0.59 -45.60 6.01
N PRO A 63 -1.16 -46.65 5.38
CA PRO A 63 -0.40 -47.85 5.11
C PRO A 63 0.82 -47.43 4.28
N VAL A 64 2.00 -47.66 4.82
CA VAL A 64 3.27 -47.60 4.09
C VAL A 64 3.19 -48.71 3.05
N SER A 65 2.56 -48.44 1.91
CA SER A 65 2.67 -49.29 0.74
C SER A 65 4.08 -49.11 0.22
N ASP A 66 4.86 -50.19 0.21
CA ASP A 66 6.22 -50.30 -0.36
C ASP A 66 6.26 -50.09 -1.90
N GLU A 67 5.28 -49.37 -2.45
CA GLU A 67 5.38 -48.82 -3.79
C GLU A 67 6.26 -47.58 -3.68
N GLU A 68 7.58 -47.79 -3.80
CA GLU A 68 8.53 -46.81 -4.32
C GLU A 68 7.98 -46.28 -5.66
N THR A 69 6.98 -45.40 -5.57
CA THR A 69 6.61 -44.51 -6.66
C THR A 69 7.86 -43.70 -6.89
N THR A 70 8.61 -44.12 -7.90
CA THR A 70 9.88 -43.51 -8.25
C THR A 70 9.65 -42.01 -8.35
N TRP A 71 10.55 -41.21 -7.78
CA TRP A 71 10.44 -39.75 -7.82
C TRP A 71 10.21 -39.22 -9.25
N GLU A 72 10.62 -40.00 -10.26
CA GLU A 72 10.35 -39.79 -11.68
C GLU A 72 8.84 -39.82 -12.03
N GLU A 73 8.06 -40.75 -11.50
CA GLU A 73 6.60 -40.79 -11.69
C GLU A 73 5.89 -39.61 -11.02
N ALA A 74 6.32 -39.23 -9.82
CA ALA A 74 5.77 -38.06 -9.14
C ALA A 74 6.08 -36.77 -9.92
N LEU A 75 7.31 -36.63 -10.43
CA LEU A 75 7.70 -35.51 -11.27
C LEU A 75 6.96 -35.51 -12.62
N ALA A 76 6.75 -36.68 -13.23
CA ALA A 76 5.98 -36.83 -14.46
C ALA A 76 4.50 -36.43 -14.26
N ARG A 77 3.88 -36.85 -13.16
CA ARG A 77 2.52 -36.40 -12.79
C ARG A 77 2.45 -34.89 -12.58
N GLN A 78 3.43 -34.32 -11.89
CA GLN A 78 3.48 -32.87 -11.66
C GLN A 78 3.67 -32.08 -12.96
N ASN A 79 4.52 -32.56 -13.87
CA ASN A 79 4.69 -31.93 -15.18
C ASN A 79 3.42 -32.06 -16.04
N SER A 80 2.76 -33.22 -16.04
CA SER A 80 1.47 -33.41 -16.72
C SER A 80 0.40 -32.47 -16.18
N ALA A 81 0.31 -32.29 -14.87
CA ALA A 81 -0.62 -31.34 -14.26
C ALA A 81 -0.30 -29.88 -14.65
N ASN A 82 0.98 -29.52 -14.75
CA ASN A 82 1.38 -28.19 -15.22
C ASN A 82 1.05 -27.97 -16.70
N ASP A 83 1.19 -29.00 -17.54
CA ASP A 83 0.84 -28.93 -18.96
C ASP A 83 -0.68 -28.76 -19.14
N GLU A 84 -1.49 -29.45 -18.33
CA GLU A 84 -2.94 -29.26 -18.29
C GLU A 84 -3.32 -27.84 -17.87
N LEU A 85 -2.68 -27.28 -16.84
CA LEU A 85 -2.92 -25.89 -16.43
C LEU A 85 -2.51 -24.88 -17.52
N CYS A 86 -1.41 -25.12 -18.23
CA CYS A 86 -1.01 -24.29 -19.38
C CYS A 86 -2.04 -24.36 -20.51
N SER A 87 -2.58 -25.55 -20.80
CA SER A 87 -3.64 -25.75 -21.80
C SER A 87 -4.93 -25.03 -21.43
N ILE A 88 -5.36 -25.12 -20.16
CA ILE A 88 -6.54 -24.42 -19.64
C ILE A 88 -6.35 -22.91 -19.72
N ASN A 89 -5.18 -22.39 -19.29
CA ASN A 89 -4.88 -20.97 -19.39
C ASN A 89 -4.89 -20.48 -20.85
N GLY A 90 -4.36 -21.27 -21.79
CA GLY A 90 -4.44 -20.96 -23.22
C GLY A 90 -5.88 -20.89 -23.74
N ARG A 91 -6.75 -21.80 -23.30
CA ARG A 91 -8.18 -21.80 -23.66
C ARG A 91 -8.90 -20.57 -23.09
N LEU A 92 -8.66 -20.25 -21.82
CA LEU A 92 -9.25 -19.07 -21.17
C LEU A 92 -8.80 -17.77 -21.83
N GLN A 93 -7.54 -17.67 -22.24
CA GLN A 93 -7.03 -16.51 -22.98
C GLN A 93 -7.75 -16.34 -24.32
N ALA A 94 -7.94 -17.43 -25.07
CA ALA A 94 -8.69 -17.41 -26.32
C ALA A 94 -10.18 -17.04 -26.12
N GLU A 95 -10.78 -17.43 -25.01
CA GLU A 95 -12.16 -17.06 -24.65
C GLU A 95 -12.27 -15.58 -24.28
N LEU A 96 -11.30 -15.03 -23.55
CA LEU A 96 -11.23 -13.60 -23.27
C LEU A 96 -11.04 -12.76 -24.53
N ASP A 97 -10.18 -13.18 -25.45
CA ASP A 97 -9.96 -12.49 -26.72
C ASP A 97 -11.23 -12.52 -27.59
N ARG A 98 -11.99 -13.63 -27.55
CA ARG A 98 -13.29 -13.71 -28.21
C ARG A 98 -14.32 -12.77 -27.59
N LEU A 99 -14.45 -12.75 -26.25
CA LEU A 99 -15.40 -11.87 -25.58
C LEU A 99 -15.12 -10.39 -25.85
N LYS A 100 -13.84 -9.99 -25.90
CA LYS A 100 -13.46 -8.63 -26.28
C LYS A 100 -13.87 -8.29 -27.71
N ALA A 101 -13.72 -9.22 -28.65
CA ALA A 101 -14.18 -9.01 -30.03
C ALA A 101 -15.71 -8.84 -30.09
N ASP A 102 -16.45 -9.63 -29.32
CA ASP A 102 -17.91 -9.53 -29.22
C ASP A 102 -18.34 -8.18 -28.57
N GLU A 103 -17.62 -7.69 -27.54
CA GLU A 103 -17.85 -6.36 -26.94
C GLU A 103 -17.57 -5.21 -27.91
N GLU A 104 -16.48 -5.29 -28.67
CA GLU A 104 -16.15 -4.31 -29.71
C GLU A 104 -17.22 -4.27 -30.82
N GLU A 105 -17.79 -5.41 -31.19
CA GLU A 105 -18.90 -5.51 -32.15
C GLU A 105 -20.18 -4.84 -31.62
N VAL A 106 -20.54 -5.09 -30.35
CA VAL A 106 -21.71 -4.45 -29.70
C VAL A 106 -21.52 -2.94 -29.62
N HIS A 107 -20.33 -2.46 -29.25
CA HIS A 107 -20.04 -1.03 -29.18
C HIS A 107 -20.08 -0.38 -30.57
N GLN A 108 -19.61 -1.05 -31.61
CA GLN A 108 -19.74 -0.57 -32.99
C GLN A 108 -21.20 -0.51 -33.44
N GLN A 109 -22.02 -1.51 -33.07
CA GLN A 109 -23.44 -1.51 -33.35
C GLN A 109 -24.16 -0.36 -32.62
N GLU A 110 -23.83 -0.11 -31.35
CA GLU A 110 -24.42 0.99 -30.60
C GLU A 110 -24.07 2.36 -31.20
N LEU A 111 -22.82 2.54 -31.65
CA LEU A 111 -22.42 3.76 -32.37
C LEU A 111 -23.18 3.92 -33.68
N ALA A 112 -23.40 2.83 -34.42
CA ALA A 112 -24.18 2.85 -35.65
C ALA A 112 -25.65 3.23 -35.38
N ASP A 113 -26.27 2.65 -34.35
CA ASP A 113 -27.64 2.96 -33.92
C ASP A 113 -27.76 4.42 -33.43
N GLN A 114 -26.76 4.94 -32.70
CA GLN A 114 -26.70 6.35 -32.30
C GLN A 114 -26.58 7.27 -33.51
N GLN A 115 -25.75 6.90 -34.49
CA GLN A 115 -25.59 7.67 -35.73
C GLN A 115 -26.89 7.67 -36.56
N GLU A 116 -27.58 6.54 -36.65
CA GLU A 116 -28.89 6.43 -37.30
C GLU A 116 -29.93 7.29 -36.59
N LYS A 117 -29.97 7.28 -35.25
CA LYS A 117 -30.85 8.17 -34.46
C LYS A 117 -30.56 9.65 -34.69
N MET A 118 -29.28 10.05 -34.79
CA MET A 118 -28.92 11.43 -35.09
C MET A 118 -29.39 11.85 -36.49
N GLN A 119 -29.24 10.96 -37.49
CA GLN A 119 -29.72 11.21 -38.85
C GLN A 119 -31.25 11.27 -38.92
N ALA A 120 -31.95 10.37 -38.22
CA ALA A 120 -33.41 10.38 -38.16
C ALA A 120 -33.96 11.64 -37.48
N ASN A 121 -33.26 12.18 -36.48
CA ASN A 121 -33.65 13.43 -35.82
C ASN A 121 -33.41 14.66 -36.70
N GLU A 122 -32.42 14.63 -37.60
CA GLU A 122 -32.15 15.71 -38.56
C GLU A 122 -33.17 15.74 -39.72
N GLU A 123 -33.79 14.60 -40.05
CA GLU A 123 -34.78 14.47 -41.13
C GLU A 123 -36.23 14.71 -40.68
N ALA A 124 -36.48 14.87 -39.38
CA ALA A 124 -37.79 15.24 -38.86
C ALA A 124 -38.04 16.75 -39.12
N PRO A 125 -38.97 17.12 -40.03
CA PRO A 125 -39.23 18.53 -40.34
C PRO A 125 -39.75 19.24 -39.09
N ASP A 126 -39.18 20.40 -38.79
CA ASP A 126 -39.54 21.36 -37.73
C ASP A 126 -41.05 21.35 -37.42
N THR A 127 -41.46 20.42 -36.57
CA THR A 127 -42.83 20.36 -36.06
C THR A 127 -42.73 21.09 -34.74
N GLU A 128 -43.13 22.37 -34.75
CA GLU A 128 -43.18 23.30 -33.62
C GLU A 128 -43.08 22.58 -32.27
N GLU A 129 -41.92 22.73 -31.61
CA GLU A 129 -41.68 22.32 -30.23
C GLU A 129 -42.86 22.79 -29.36
N ALA A 130 -43.79 21.86 -29.09
CA ALA A 130 -44.78 22.05 -28.06
C ALA A 130 -44.00 22.08 -26.74
N GLU A 131 -43.93 23.27 -26.13
CA GLU A 131 -43.38 23.50 -24.79
C GLU A 131 -43.70 22.31 -23.88
N PRO A 132 -42.69 21.64 -23.28
CA PRO A 132 -42.95 20.62 -22.29
C PRO A 132 -43.79 21.25 -21.17
N PRO A 133 -44.97 20.70 -20.83
CA PRO A 133 -45.86 21.33 -19.88
C PRO A 133 -45.14 21.47 -18.53
N PRO A 134 -44.96 22.69 -17.98
CA PRO A 134 -44.24 22.93 -16.73
C PRO A 134 -44.92 22.32 -15.49
N ALA A 135 -46.07 21.68 -15.65
CA ALA A 135 -46.89 21.17 -14.57
C ALA A 135 -46.30 19.93 -13.88
N LEU A 136 -45.52 19.09 -14.58
CA LEU A 136 -45.18 17.77 -14.06
C LEU A 136 -44.08 17.83 -12.97
N GLU A 137 -43.13 18.76 -13.09
CA GLU A 137 -42.10 18.98 -12.06
C GLU A 137 -42.67 19.68 -10.82
N GLU A 138 -43.58 20.65 -11.02
CA GLU A 138 -44.26 21.34 -9.91
C GLU A 138 -45.20 20.40 -9.15
N GLU A 139 -45.90 19.49 -9.84
CA GLU A 139 -46.80 18.51 -9.22
C GLU A 139 -46.03 17.43 -8.43
N LEU A 140 -44.84 17.03 -8.92
CA LEU A 140 -43.95 16.11 -8.21
C LEU A 140 -43.40 16.75 -6.92
N LEU A 141 -42.92 18.00 -6.99
CA LEU A 141 -42.43 18.75 -5.85
C LEU A 141 -43.54 18.99 -4.80
N ALA A 142 -44.75 19.30 -5.24
CA ALA A 142 -45.90 19.46 -4.36
C ALA A 142 -46.29 18.16 -3.64
N CYS A 143 -46.18 17.00 -4.32
CA CYS A 143 -46.39 15.70 -3.69
C CYS A 143 -45.35 15.39 -2.60
N ILE A 144 -44.06 15.63 -2.86
CA ILE A 144 -42.99 15.39 -1.89
C ILE A 144 -43.16 16.28 -0.66
N LEU A 145 -43.43 17.57 -0.85
CA LEU A 145 -43.64 18.51 0.26
C LEU A 145 -44.82 18.12 1.16
N ARG A 146 -45.90 17.63 0.56
CA ARG A 146 -47.10 17.17 1.29
C ARG A 146 -46.81 15.96 2.17
N GLU A 147 -46.06 14.99 1.67
CA GLU A 147 -45.68 13.80 2.46
C GLU A 147 -44.76 14.15 3.64
N VAL A 148 -43.75 15.00 3.42
CA VAL A 148 -42.85 15.46 4.48
C VAL A 148 -43.64 16.19 5.58
N GLN A 149 -44.59 17.04 5.20
CA GLN A 149 -45.40 17.78 6.16
C GLN A 149 -46.35 16.86 6.95
N GLN A 150 -46.86 15.81 6.31
CA GLN A 150 -47.70 14.80 6.97
C GLN A 150 -46.89 13.99 7.99
N ALA A 151 -45.67 13.57 7.65
CA ALA A 151 -44.76 12.89 8.58
C ALA A 151 -44.40 13.75 9.80
N LEU A 152 -44.09 15.02 9.59
CA LEU A 152 -43.80 15.97 10.67
C LEU A 152 -45.01 16.18 11.60
N SER A 153 -46.22 16.26 11.03
CA SER A 153 -47.44 16.40 11.84
C SER A 153 -47.76 15.15 12.66
N ALA A 154 -47.50 13.96 12.13
CA ALA A 154 -47.66 12.71 12.85
C ALA A 154 -46.68 12.61 14.04
N TYR A 155 -45.44 13.07 13.84
CA TYR A 155 -44.44 13.14 14.90
C TYR A 155 -44.82 14.15 16.00
N ALA A 156 -45.31 15.33 15.63
CA ALA A 156 -45.73 16.37 16.59
C ALA A 156 -46.96 15.98 17.42
N CYS A 157 -47.82 15.10 16.89
CA CYS A 157 -49.01 14.61 17.58
C CYS A 157 -48.76 13.31 18.38
N ALA A 158 -47.57 12.73 18.31
CA ALA A 158 -47.24 11.55 19.11
C ALA A 158 -47.22 11.97 20.60
N PRO A 159 -48.08 11.39 21.46
CA PRO A 159 -48.09 11.73 22.87
C PRO A 159 -46.73 11.38 23.48
N PRO A 160 -46.13 12.26 24.31
CA PRO A 160 -44.89 11.95 24.99
C PRO A 160 -45.08 10.67 25.79
N ALA A 161 -44.26 9.65 25.51
CA ALA A 161 -44.34 8.34 26.13
C ALA A 161 -44.06 8.46 27.64
N ALA A 162 -45.11 8.66 28.42
CA ALA A 162 -45.02 9.01 29.84
C ALA A 162 -44.78 7.82 30.79
N ASP A 163 -44.51 6.60 30.32
CA ASP A 163 -44.57 5.40 31.18
C ASP A 163 -43.36 4.43 31.12
N ALA A 164 -42.22 4.83 30.56
CA ALA A 164 -41.05 3.94 30.51
C ALA A 164 -40.18 3.90 31.80
N SER A 165 -40.50 4.69 32.83
CA SER A 165 -39.65 4.81 34.04
C SER A 165 -40.04 3.92 35.23
N GLN A 166 -41.03 3.02 35.13
CA GLN A 166 -41.54 2.26 36.31
C GLN A 166 -41.09 0.78 36.43
N THR A 167 -40.31 0.22 35.52
CA THR A 167 -39.99 -1.23 35.53
C THR A 167 -38.60 -1.62 36.02
N LEU A 168 -37.81 -0.71 36.62
CA LEU A 168 -36.45 -1.04 37.13
C LEU A 168 -36.35 -1.16 38.67
N ALA A 169 -37.44 -1.44 39.37
CA ALA A 169 -37.48 -1.50 40.84
C ALA A 169 -37.98 -2.84 41.40
N GLN A 170 -37.48 -3.99 40.94
CA GLN A 170 -37.59 -5.25 41.69
C GLN A 170 -36.33 -6.12 41.50
N ARG A 171 -35.31 -5.89 42.33
CA ARG A 171 -34.19 -6.82 42.56
C ARG A 171 -34.34 -7.39 43.98
N PRO A 172 -34.41 -8.71 44.17
CA PRO A 172 -34.57 -9.31 45.50
C PRO A 172 -33.24 -9.25 46.30
N PRO A 173 -33.32 -9.21 47.65
CA PRO A 173 -32.14 -9.19 48.52
C PRO A 173 -31.61 -10.62 48.67
N ASP A 174 -30.39 -10.88 48.20
CA ASP A 174 -29.67 -12.12 48.47
C ASP A 174 -28.58 -11.88 49.51
N GLY A 175 -28.50 -12.80 50.46
CA GLY A 175 -27.73 -12.71 51.69
C GLY A 175 -26.22 -12.89 51.49
N GLY A 176 -25.46 -12.44 52.50
CA GLY A 176 -24.00 -12.56 52.57
C GLY A 176 -23.47 -14.01 52.62
N PRO A 177 -22.16 -14.16 52.82
CA PRO A 177 -21.64 -13.96 54.17
C PRO A 177 -20.33 -13.16 54.25
N GLU A 178 -20.08 -12.74 55.49
CA GLU A 178 -18.86 -12.18 56.06
C GLU A 178 -17.60 -12.96 55.67
N GLU A 179 -16.48 -12.24 55.48
CA GLU A 179 -15.22 -12.65 56.11
C GLU A 179 -14.25 -11.46 56.26
N HIS A 180 -13.56 -11.50 57.40
CA HIS A 180 -12.66 -10.50 57.95
C HIS A 180 -11.32 -10.41 57.20
N HIS A 181 -10.66 -9.23 57.27
CA HIS A 181 -9.23 -9.00 57.64
C HIS A 181 -8.84 -7.58 57.19
N ALA A 182 -8.77 -6.60 58.10
CA ALA A 182 -7.61 -6.25 58.92
C ALA A 182 -6.52 -5.43 58.18
N ALA A 183 -6.58 -4.11 58.42
CA ALA A 183 -5.48 -3.18 58.72
C ALA A 183 -4.11 -3.33 58.04
N ALA A 184 -3.71 -2.30 57.29
CA ALA A 184 -2.41 -1.66 57.46
C ALA A 184 -2.49 -0.19 57.01
N ALA A 185 -2.06 0.69 57.91
CA ALA A 185 -1.95 2.13 57.75
C ALA A 185 -0.58 2.53 57.18
N SER A 186 -0.43 3.84 56.95
CA SER A 186 0.75 4.62 56.50
C SER A 186 0.72 4.87 54.98
N ASP A 187 0.97 6.06 54.45
CA ASP A 187 1.81 7.14 54.97
C ASP A 187 1.47 8.46 54.23
N GLU A 188 1.81 9.56 54.87
CA GLU A 188 1.52 10.94 54.50
C GLU A 188 2.28 11.43 53.25
N GLY A 189 1.72 12.40 52.53
CA GLY A 189 2.53 13.25 51.64
C GLY A 189 1.79 14.09 50.60
N GLY A 190 1.50 15.35 50.96
CA GLY A 190 1.63 16.48 50.02
C GLY A 190 0.34 17.17 49.53
N PRO A 191 0.09 18.43 49.93
CA PRO A 191 -0.92 19.28 49.31
C PRO A 191 -0.32 19.92 48.05
N GLY A 192 -0.72 19.43 46.88
CA GLY A 192 -0.48 20.08 45.60
C GLY A 192 -1.70 20.91 45.21
N ASP A 193 -1.51 22.22 45.12
CA ASP A 193 -2.49 23.19 44.61
C ASP A 193 -3.09 22.70 43.28
N LEU A 194 -4.38 22.36 43.32
CA LEU A 194 -5.19 22.16 42.12
C LEU A 194 -5.77 23.52 41.70
N PRO A 195 -5.66 23.90 40.41
CA PRO A 195 -6.27 25.13 39.92
C PRO A 195 -7.78 25.04 40.10
N ALA A 196 -8.37 26.13 40.58
CA ALA A 196 -9.80 26.29 40.74
C ALA A 196 -10.52 25.91 39.43
N PHE A 197 -11.32 24.85 39.51
CA PHE A 197 -12.22 24.41 38.46
C PHE A 197 -13.28 25.52 38.31
N GLU A 198 -13.23 26.27 37.22
CA GLU A 198 -14.28 27.22 36.86
C GLU A 198 -15.58 26.44 36.69
N GLU A 199 -16.53 26.72 37.58
CA GLU A 199 -17.90 26.23 37.51
C GLU A 199 -18.49 26.68 36.15
N PRO A 200 -18.86 25.74 35.25
CA PRO A 200 -19.44 26.10 33.97
C PRO A 200 -20.76 26.84 34.21
N ALA A 201 -20.96 27.93 33.47
CA ALA A 201 -22.11 28.80 33.62
C ALA A 201 -23.43 27.99 33.52
N PRO A 202 -24.44 28.27 34.37
CA PRO A 202 -25.64 27.45 34.55
C PRO A 202 -26.67 27.53 33.40
N GLY A 203 -26.23 27.42 32.14
CA GLY A 203 -27.10 27.52 30.95
C GLY A 203 -26.75 26.60 29.78
N GLU A 204 -25.63 25.88 29.80
CA GLU A 204 -25.24 25.00 28.68
C GLU A 204 -25.60 23.52 28.90
N GLU A 205 -25.86 23.10 30.14
CA GLU A 205 -26.21 21.71 30.45
C GLU A 205 -27.60 21.31 29.93
N GLU A 206 -28.55 22.25 29.89
CA GLU A 206 -29.87 21.98 29.31
C GLU A 206 -29.78 21.77 27.80
N SER A 207 -28.91 22.49 27.06
CA SER A 207 -28.81 22.30 25.61
C SER A 207 -28.19 20.97 25.20
N LEU A 208 -27.35 20.36 26.05
CA LEU A 208 -26.75 19.05 25.79
C LEU A 208 -27.71 17.90 26.16
N GLY A 209 -28.55 18.10 27.17
CA GLY A 209 -29.58 17.13 27.57
C GLY A 209 -30.54 16.77 26.43
N TRP A 210 -31.09 17.78 25.75
CA TRP A 210 -32.03 17.56 24.65
C TRP A 210 -31.37 16.90 23.43
N ARG A 211 -30.08 17.14 23.19
CA ARG A 211 -29.33 16.46 22.11
C ARG A 211 -29.13 14.99 22.42
N HIS A 212 -28.76 14.65 23.66
CA HIS A 212 -28.62 13.26 24.08
C HIS A 212 -29.96 12.52 24.07
N GLU A 213 -31.03 13.16 24.51
CA GLU A 213 -32.38 12.58 24.49
C GLU A 213 -32.87 12.38 23.05
N MET A 214 -32.67 13.36 22.16
CA MET A 214 -33.05 13.23 20.75
C MET A 214 -32.23 12.15 20.03
N VAL A 215 -30.92 12.04 20.30
CA VAL A 215 -30.09 10.94 19.77
C VAL A 215 -30.59 9.60 20.29
N ALA A 216 -30.92 9.48 21.58
CA ALA A 216 -31.44 8.25 22.16
C ALA A 216 -32.77 7.83 21.51
N VAL A 217 -33.70 8.77 21.31
CA VAL A 217 -34.99 8.52 20.64
C VAL A 217 -34.78 8.08 19.18
N VAL A 218 -33.89 8.75 18.44
CA VAL A 218 -33.58 8.37 17.05
C VAL A 218 -32.94 6.98 17.00
N THR A 219 -31.97 6.69 17.88
CA THR A 219 -31.35 5.35 17.92
C THR A 219 -32.34 4.26 18.30
N SER A 220 -33.28 4.55 19.21
CA SER A 220 -34.34 3.60 19.57
C SER A 220 -35.30 3.38 18.41
N ALA A 221 -35.72 4.43 17.71
CA ALA A 221 -36.61 4.32 16.56
C ALA A 221 -35.97 3.53 15.40
N VAL A 222 -34.68 3.79 15.13
CA VAL A 222 -33.90 3.02 14.13
C VAL A 222 -33.77 1.56 14.56
N GLN A 223 -33.49 1.31 15.83
CA GLN A 223 -33.38 -0.05 16.35
C GLN A 223 -34.71 -0.81 16.26
N THR A 224 -35.83 -0.16 16.56
CA THR A 224 -37.17 -0.75 16.40
C THR A 224 -37.49 -1.01 14.92
N ALA A 225 -37.21 -0.07 14.02
CA ALA A 225 -37.40 -0.28 12.58
C ALA A 225 -36.57 -1.46 12.05
N CYS A 226 -35.31 -1.61 12.49
CA CYS A 226 -34.49 -2.76 12.15
C CYS A 226 -35.00 -4.08 12.74
N GLN A 227 -35.62 -4.06 13.93
CA GLN A 227 -36.22 -5.25 14.53
C GLN A 227 -37.50 -5.67 13.82
N ASP A 228 -38.34 -4.71 13.41
CA ASP A 228 -39.56 -4.97 12.65
C ASP A 228 -39.23 -5.55 11.27
N GLU A 229 -38.24 -4.99 10.56
CA GLU A 229 -37.76 -5.58 9.29
C GLU A 229 -37.15 -6.99 9.48
N ALA A 230 -36.45 -7.24 10.59
CA ALA A 230 -35.90 -8.56 10.89
C ALA A 230 -36.99 -9.61 11.15
N HIS A 231 -38.11 -9.21 11.76
CA HIS A 231 -39.26 -10.08 11.99
C HIS A 231 -40.05 -10.36 10.69
N ASP A 232 -40.24 -9.36 9.84
CA ASP A 232 -40.94 -9.53 8.56
C ASP A 232 -40.12 -10.37 7.55
N THR A 233 -38.80 -10.17 7.51
CA THR A 233 -37.91 -10.97 6.67
C THR A 233 -37.81 -12.43 7.14
N SER A 234 -37.80 -12.68 8.45
CA SER A 234 -37.76 -14.05 8.99
C SER A 234 -39.03 -14.85 8.68
N ALA A 235 -40.19 -14.19 8.67
CA ALA A 235 -41.46 -14.84 8.32
C ALA A 235 -41.53 -15.21 6.82
N LEU A 236 -40.97 -14.38 5.94
CA LEU A 236 -40.93 -14.63 4.50
C LEU A 236 -39.89 -15.69 4.09
N LEU A 237 -38.76 -15.76 4.79
CA LEU A 237 -37.70 -16.74 4.54
C LEU A 237 -38.14 -18.18 4.83
N SER A 238 -39.12 -18.39 5.71
CA SER A 238 -39.58 -19.72 6.12
C SER A 238 -40.43 -20.44 5.04
N SER A 239 -40.85 -19.74 3.98
CA SER A 239 -41.64 -20.32 2.87
C SER A 239 -40.92 -20.32 1.52
N ILE A 240 -39.67 -19.84 1.47
CA ILE A 240 -38.92 -19.78 0.22
C ILE A 240 -38.56 -21.21 -0.23
N THR A 241 -38.97 -21.55 -1.43
CA THR A 241 -38.58 -22.81 -2.05
C THR A 241 -37.08 -22.78 -2.40
N PRO A 242 -36.38 -23.91 -2.45
CA PRO A 242 -34.94 -23.92 -2.79
C PRO A 242 -34.63 -23.29 -4.17
N ALA A 243 -35.61 -23.26 -5.08
CA ALA A 243 -35.49 -22.56 -6.36
C ALA A 243 -35.54 -21.03 -6.21
N GLU A 244 -36.39 -20.52 -5.31
CA GLU A 244 -36.45 -19.10 -4.98
C GLU A 244 -35.22 -18.65 -4.19
N GLU A 245 -34.72 -19.49 -3.28
CA GLU A 245 -33.49 -19.20 -2.53
C GLU A 245 -32.29 -19.05 -3.47
N THR A 246 -32.15 -19.97 -4.44
CA THR A 246 -31.09 -19.87 -5.44
C THR A 246 -31.25 -18.65 -6.35
N ALA A 247 -32.49 -18.27 -6.71
CA ALA A 247 -32.74 -17.04 -7.47
C ALA A 247 -32.37 -15.78 -6.66
N VAL A 248 -32.71 -15.72 -5.37
CA VAL A 248 -32.35 -14.62 -4.47
C VAL A 248 -30.83 -14.54 -4.30
N LEU A 249 -30.15 -15.65 -4.05
CA LEU A 249 -28.69 -15.70 -3.93
C LEU A 249 -27.98 -15.30 -5.23
N VAL A 250 -28.52 -15.68 -6.40
CA VAL A 250 -27.99 -15.24 -7.69
C VAL A 250 -28.20 -13.73 -7.88
N GLY A 251 -29.37 -13.21 -7.50
CA GLY A 251 -29.66 -11.77 -7.52
C GLY A 251 -28.73 -10.98 -6.60
N GLU A 252 -28.54 -11.43 -5.37
CA GLU A 252 -27.64 -10.80 -4.39
C GLU A 252 -26.18 -10.88 -4.87
N LYS A 253 -25.75 -12.01 -5.44
CA LYS A 253 -24.43 -12.14 -6.04
C LYS A 253 -24.22 -11.17 -7.20
N MET A 254 -25.24 -10.96 -8.05
CA MET A 254 -25.17 -9.98 -9.14
C MET A 254 -25.11 -8.54 -8.60
N ALA A 255 -25.92 -8.22 -7.58
CA ALA A 255 -25.87 -6.91 -6.92
C ALA A 255 -24.51 -6.64 -6.28
N LEU A 256 -23.89 -7.64 -5.64
CA LEU A 256 -22.52 -7.52 -5.10
C LEU A 256 -21.47 -7.34 -6.18
N ARG A 257 -21.61 -8.00 -7.35
CA ARG A 257 -20.71 -7.77 -8.50
C ARG A 257 -20.83 -6.34 -9.02
N GLU A 258 -22.05 -5.85 -9.21
CA GLU A 258 -22.32 -4.49 -9.66
C GLU A 258 -21.79 -3.45 -8.66
N LEU A 259 -21.90 -3.71 -7.36
CA LEU A 259 -21.34 -2.84 -6.33
C LEU A 259 -19.80 -2.81 -6.38
N VAL A 260 -19.15 -3.97 -6.60
CA VAL A 260 -17.69 -4.06 -6.74
C VAL A 260 -17.24 -3.35 -8.02
N GLU A 261 -17.94 -3.48 -9.13
CA GLU A 261 -17.68 -2.75 -10.37
C GLU A 261 -17.78 -1.23 -10.16
N ARG A 262 -18.86 -0.75 -9.52
CA ARG A 262 -18.96 0.68 -9.15
C ARG A 262 -17.82 1.16 -8.24
N GLN A 263 -17.38 0.33 -7.30
CA GLN A 263 -16.24 0.67 -6.44
C GLN A 263 -14.94 0.73 -7.24
N GLN A 264 -14.76 -0.18 -8.20
CA GLN A 264 -13.60 -0.20 -9.09
C GLN A 264 -13.59 1.05 -9.98
N ASP A 265 -14.72 1.41 -10.60
CA ASP A 265 -14.87 2.65 -11.38
C ASP A 265 -14.57 3.89 -10.52
N ARG A 266 -15.04 3.90 -9.27
CA ARG A 266 -14.75 5.00 -8.33
C ARG A 266 -13.26 5.09 -8.00
N ILE A 267 -12.57 3.95 -7.85
CA ILE A 267 -11.13 3.92 -7.64
C ILE A 267 -10.40 4.45 -8.88
N GLU A 268 -10.81 4.05 -10.08
CA GLU A 268 -10.21 4.52 -11.33
C GLU A 268 -10.36 6.04 -11.50
N VAL A 269 -11.54 6.59 -11.22
CA VAL A 269 -11.76 8.05 -11.20
C VAL A 269 -10.85 8.74 -10.19
N LEU A 270 -10.70 8.20 -8.98
CA LEU A 270 -9.81 8.77 -7.96
C LEU A 270 -8.33 8.65 -8.34
N GLU A 271 -7.93 7.56 -9.01
CA GLU A 271 -6.59 7.39 -9.55
C GLU A 271 -6.31 8.40 -10.67
N ASP A 272 -7.27 8.65 -11.56
CA ASP A 272 -7.15 9.65 -12.61
C ASP A 272 -7.17 11.08 -12.05
N GLU A 273 -7.94 11.36 -11.00
CA GLU A 273 -7.86 12.62 -10.25
C GLU A 273 -6.47 12.78 -9.60
N LEU A 274 -5.91 11.72 -9.00
CA LEU A 274 -4.55 11.74 -8.44
C LEU A 274 -3.48 11.90 -9.53
N ARG A 275 -3.65 11.28 -10.70
CA ARG A 275 -2.77 11.48 -11.85
C ARG A 275 -2.90 12.88 -12.40
N TYR A 276 -4.11 13.43 -12.48
CA TYR A 276 -4.36 14.80 -12.90
C TYR A 276 -3.68 15.78 -11.93
N LEU A 277 -3.94 15.65 -10.63
CA LEU A 277 -3.30 16.45 -9.58
C LEU A 277 -1.78 16.25 -9.50
N GLY A 278 -1.27 15.05 -9.79
CA GLY A 278 0.15 14.76 -9.88
C GLY A 278 0.81 15.26 -11.18
N SER A 279 0.04 15.39 -12.27
CA SER A 279 0.48 15.89 -13.57
C SER A 279 0.40 17.42 -13.68
N VAL A 280 -0.46 18.06 -12.86
CA VAL A 280 -0.28 19.47 -12.47
C VAL A 280 1.02 19.49 -11.67
N ALA A 281 2.13 19.67 -12.39
CA ALA A 281 3.48 19.51 -11.89
C ALA A 281 3.58 20.00 -10.45
N PRO A 282 3.86 19.12 -9.46
CA PRO A 282 4.34 19.62 -8.19
C PRO A 282 5.58 20.42 -8.56
N SER A 283 5.51 21.74 -8.39
CA SER A 283 6.64 22.64 -8.61
C SER A 283 7.88 21.95 -8.06
N ALA A 284 8.84 21.65 -8.93
CA ALA A 284 9.85 20.58 -8.82
C ALA A 284 10.83 20.70 -7.62
N ALA A 285 10.53 21.57 -6.65
CA ALA A 285 11.30 21.85 -5.46
C ALA A 285 10.95 20.97 -4.25
N LEU A 286 9.79 20.30 -4.19
CA LEU A 286 9.31 19.68 -2.94
C LEU A 286 9.49 18.15 -2.82
N THR A 287 9.73 17.44 -3.91
CA THR A 287 9.75 15.96 -3.90
C THR A 287 11.02 15.36 -3.26
N GLY A 288 12.08 16.16 -3.06
CA GLY A 288 13.36 15.70 -2.49
C GLY A 288 13.39 15.61 -0.96
N VAL A 289 12.49 16.29 -0.25
CA VAL A 289 12.62 16.46 1.22
C VAL A 289 11.79 15.44 2.02
N PHE A 290 10.70 14.91 1.46
CA PHE A 290 9.79 14.03 2.22
C PHE A 290 10.28 12.59 2.40
N SER A 291 11.24 12.11 1.59
CA SER A 291 11.66 10.71 1.64
C SER A 291 12.75 10.41 2.70
N GLY A 292 13.46 11.43 3.20
CA GLY A 292 14.64 11.23 4.07
C GLY A 292 14.41 11.45 5.57
N THR A 293 13.51 12.34 5.98
CA THR A 293 13.47 12.86 7.37
C THR A 293 12.32 12.31 8.21
N VAL A 294 11.24 11.82 7.61
CA VAL A 294 10.10 11.23 8.37
C VAL A 294 10.49 9.89 9.02
N ALA A 295 11.43 9.14 8.44
CA ALA A 295 11.94 7.90 9.04
C ALA A 295 12.81 8.13 10.29
N ARG A 296 13.24 9.36 10.56
CA ARG A 296 14.09 9.70 11.73
C ARG A 296 13.32 10.37 12.86
N GLY A 297 12.23 11.08 12.56
CA GLY A 297 11.41 11.78 13.56
C GLY A 297 10.45 10.91 14.37
N LEU A 298 10.01 9.76 13.84
CA LEU A 298 9.12 8.84 14.56
C LEU A 298 9.83 7.97 15.60
N SER A 299 11.17 7.86 15.55
CA SER A 299 11.95 7.10 16.54
C SER A 299 12.12 7.82 17.88
N ASP A 300 12.11 9.16 17.90
CA ASP A 300 12.48 9.92 19.11
C ASP A 300 11.28 10.39 19.95
N ALA A 301 10.05 10.39 19.42
CA ALA A 301 8.86 10.85 20.15
C ALA A 301 8.04 9.73 20.84
N GLY A 302 8.36 8.45 20.63
CA GLY A 302 7.58 7.30 21.12
C GLY A 302 8.08 6.63 22.42
N GLY A 303 8.97 7.29 23.18
CA GLY A 303 9.80 6.64 24.20
C GLY A 303 9.15 6.28 25.54
N ALA A 304 7.98 6.81 25.89
CA ALA A 304 7.45 6.67 27.27
C ALA A 304 6.29 5.70 27.45
N LEU A 305 5.52 5.36 26.40
CA LEU A 305 4.35 4.46 26.51
C LEU A 305 4.49 3.14 25.74
N SER A 306 5.52 3.00 24.88
CA SER A 306 5.75 1.77 24.10
C SER A 306 6.55 0.70 24.86
N ALA A 307 7.16 1.03 26.00
CA ALA A 307 8.08 0.11 26.69
C ALA A 307 7.38 -1.11 27.33
N SER A 308 6.10 -1.05 27.68
CA SER A 308 5.39 -2.18 28.31
C SER A 308 4.60 -3.06 27.33
N LEU A 309 4.22 -2.55 26.16
CA LEU A 309 3.50 -3.32 25.12
C LEU A 309 4.43 -3.88 24.04
N SER A 310 5.59 -3.27 23.79
CA SER A 310 6.58 -3.83 22.87
C SER A 310 7.24 -5.10 23.40
N ALA A 311 7.27 -5.35 24.72
CA ALA A 311 7.88 -6.56 25.28
C ALA A 311 7.05 -7.83 25.02
N VAL A 312 5.73 -7.71 24.82
CA VAL A 312 4.83 -8.86 24.59
C VAL A 312 4.62 -9.14 23.09
N LEU A 313 4.82 -8.14 22.23
CA LEU A 313 4.75 -8.30 20.77
C LEU A 313 6.13 -8.39 20.08
N ALA A 314 7.23 -8.09 20.77
CA ALA A 314 8.58 -8.37 20.29
C ALA A 314 8.97 -9.83 20.55
N THR A 315 8.23 -10.77 19.96
CA THR A 315 8.93 -11.93 19.40
C THR A 315 9.74 -11.38 18.23
N PRO A 316 11.08 -11.49 18.22
CA PRO A 316 11.86 -11.05 17.08
C PRO A 316 11.48 -11.94 15.91
N ARG A 317 10.55 -11.48 15.07
CA ARG A 317 10.43 -11.95 13.70
C ARG A 317 11.71 -11.49 13.03
N VAL A 318 12.74 -12.33 13.15
CA VAL A 318 13.84 -12.42 12.18
C VAL A 318 13.20 -12.88 10.88
N GLY A 319 12.46 -11.97 10.24
CA GLY A 319 12.15 -12.11 8.83
C GLY A 319 13.49 -12.15 8.09
N PRO A 320 13.65 -12.99 7.05
CA PRO A 320 14.86 -12.98 6.26
C PRO A 320 15.02 -11.58 5.68
N SER A 321 15.92 -10.80 6.29
CA SER A 321 16.39 -9.50 5.81
C SER A 321 16.79 -9.68 4.35
N GLN A 322 15.89 -9.35 3.43
CA GLN A 322 16.16 -9.39 2.00
C GLN A 322 17.31 -8.42 1.76
N ARG A 323 18.46 -8.99 1.42
CA ARG A 323 19.74 -8.31 1.19
C ARG A 323 19.74 -7.45 -0.09
N THR A 324 18.65 -6.78 -0.42
CA THR A 324 18.59 -5.81 -1.52
C THR A 324 18.99 -4.40 -1.07
N SER A 325 19.26 -4.19 0.23
CA SER A 325 19.55 -2.89 0.85
C SER A 325 20.91 -2.27 0.50
N GLY A 326 21.61 -2.76 -0.52
CA GLY A 326 22.84 -2.13 -1.03
C GLY A 326 22.60 -1.13 -2.18
N ILE A 327 21.33 -0.91 -2.57
CA ILE A 327 20.99 0.01 -3.65
C ILE A 327 20.65 1.37 -3.03
N GLU A 328 21.50 2.36 -3.30
CA GLU A 328 21.32 3.74 -2.90
C GLU A 328 20.56 4.49 -4.00
N VAL A 329 19.43 5.09 -3.62
CA VAL A 329 18.67 5.96 -4.51
C VAL A 329 19.49 7.21 -4.81
N GLY A 330 19.58 7.57 -6.09
CA GLY A 330 20.39 8.67 -6.61
C GLY A 330 21.79 8.26 -7.08
N ALA A 331 22.27 7.07 -6.71
CA ALA A 331 23.59 6.60 -7.14
C ALA A 331 23.57 6.07 -8.60
N GLU A 332 24.73 6.13 -9.24
CA GLU A 332 24.95 5.61 -10.58
C GLU A 332 25.43 4.16 -10.53
N TYR A 333 24.81 3.33 -11.35
CA TYR A 333 25.09 1.91 -11.48
C TYR A 333 25.41 1.56 -12.92
N GLU A 334 26.28 0.57 -13.10
CA GLU A 334 26.59 -0.06 -14.37
C GLU A 334 25.82 -1.37 -14.49
N ILE A 335 25.21 -1.63 -15.65
CA ILE A 335 24.55 -2.91 -15.94
C ILE A 335 25.62 -3.99 -16.16
N ILE A 336 25.69 -4.97 -15.26
CA ILE A 336 26.67 -6.07 -15.31
C ILE A 336 26.08 -7.39 -15.82
N SER A 337 24.77 -7.44 -16.04
CA SER A 337 24.10 -8.59 -16.65
C SER A 337 24.66 -8.83 -18.05
N GLY A 338 25.14 -10.05 -18.33
CA GLY A 338 25.67 -10.39 -19.66
C GLY A 338 24.63 -10.33 -20.79
N ARG A 339 23.34 -10.31 -20.47
CA ARG A 339 22.24 -10.12 -21.42
C ARG A 339 21.74 -8.67 -21.51
N GLY A 340 22.32 -7.75 -20.73
CA GLY A 340 21.77 -6.41 -20.57
C GLY A 340 20.60 -6.36 -19.58
N ALA A 341 19.83 -5.28 -19.65
CA ALA A 341 18.64 -5.05 -18.83
C ALA A 341 17.46 -4.59 -19.69
N ILE A 342 16.28 -5.12 -19.40
CA ILE A 342 15.04 -4.73 -20.10
C ILE A 342 14.38 -3.62 -19.27
N VAL A 343 14.22 -2.45 -19.87
CA VAL A 343 13.52 -1.30 -19.27
C VAL A 343 12.05 -1.40 -19.62
N ARG A 344 11.19 -1.34 -18.61
CA ARG A 344 9.74 -1.38 -18.77
C ARG A 344 9.08 -0.12 -18.24
N ASN A 345 7.91 0.22 -18.76
CA ASN A 345 7.22 1.46 -18.39
C ASN A 345 6.74 1.45 -16.92
N GLY A 346 6.34 0.27 -16.41
CA GLY A 346 5.79 0.14 -15.07
C GLY A 346 6.57 -0.79 -14.12
N GLU A 347 6.21 -0.69 -12.85
CA GLU A 347 6.71 -1.51 -11.73
C GLU A 347 6.30 -2.99 -11.84
N SER A 348 5.34 -3.34 -12.70
CA SER A 348 4.96 -4.74 -13.03
C SER A 348 5.80 -5.33 -14.15
N LEU A 349 6.21 -6.60 -14.04
CA LEU A 349 6.94 -7.31 -15.11
C LEU A 349 6.10 -7.50 -16.37
N ARG A 350 4.77 -7.35 -16.25
CA ARG A 350 3.81 -7.41 -17.36
C ARG A 350 3.69 -6.09 -18.12
N SER A 351 4.24 -4.99 -17.59
CA SER A 351 4.19 -3.68 -18.26
C SER A 351 5.02 -3.67 -19.54
N ASP A 352 4.64 -2.80 -20.47
CA ASP A 352 5.29 -2.73 -21.79
C ASP A 352 6.79 -2.47 -21.71
N MET A 353 7.51 -3.11 -22.62
CA MET A 353 8.95 -2.93 -22.79
C MET A 353 9.20 -1.60 -23.51
N VAL A 354 10.04 -0.75 -22.92
CA VAL A 354 10.43 0.55 -23.48
C VAL A 354 11.68 0.38 -24.35
N CYS A 355 12.73 -0.23 -23.79
CA CYS A 355 13.97 -0.52 -24.51
C CYS A 355 14.79 -1.62 -23.82
N GLU A 356 15.84 -2.07 -24.50
CA GLU A 356 16.87 -2.93 -23.93
C GLU A 356 18.17 -2.15 -23.78
N LEU A 357 18.75 -2.18 -22.58
CA LEU A 357 20.04 -1.59 -22.27
C LEU A 357 21.12 -2.65 -22.35
N SER A 358 22.16 -2.39 -23.14
CA SER A 358 23.30 -3.28 -23.27
C SER A 358 24.11 -3.37 -21.96
N PRO A 359 24.85 -4.47 -21.74
CA PRO A 359 25.83 -4.55 -20.65
C PRO A 359 26.82 -3.39 -20.73
N GLY A 360 27.19 -2.80 -19.58
CA GLY A 360 28.08 -1.65 -19.47
C GLY A 360 27.39 -0.28 -19.51
N ASN A 361 26.09 -0.22 -19.82
CA ASN A 361 25.34 1.03 -19.77
C ASN A 361 25.24 1.55 -18.32
N ARG A 362 25.37 2.86 -18.16
CA ARG A 362 25.26 3.56 -16.87
C ARG A 362 23.83 4.03 -16.66
N VAL A 363 23.30 3.74 -15.49
CA VAL A 363 21.93 4.07 -15.11
C VAL A 363 21.96 4.72 -13.74
N ARG A 364 21.15 5.76 -13.53
CA ARG A 364 20.93 6.34 -12.20
C ARG A 364 19.66 5.76 -11.61
N VAL A 365 19.73 5.22 -10.39
CA VAL A 365 18.54 4.71 -9.70
C VAL A 365 17.76 5.88 -9.12
N MET A 366 16.48 6.01 -9.46
CA MET A 366 15.59 7.07 -8.97
C MET A 366 14.66 6.60 -7.86
N ALA A 367 14.24 5.33 -7.90
CA ALA A 367 13.36 4.75 -6.90
C ALA A 367 13.57 3.24 -6.78
N VAL A 368 13.19 2.68 -5.63
CA VAL A 368 13.12 1.24 -5.41
C VAL A 368 11.65 0.86 -5.27
N SER A 369 11.26 -0.21 -5.95
CA SER A 369 9.89 -0.71 -5.99
C SER A 369 9.45 -1.20 -4.61
N ALA A 370 8.32 -0.69 -4.12
CA ALA A 370 7.73 -1.12 -2.85
C ALA A 370 7.10 -2.52 -2.96
N LYS A 371 6.50 -2.83 -4.13
CA LYS A 371 5.81 -4.10 -4.38
C LYS A 371 6.78 -5.22 -4.75
N TYR A 372 7.87 -4.88 -5.44
CA TYR A 372 8.87 -5.81 -5.96
C TYR A 372 10.28 -5.33 -5.60
N PRO A 373 10.82 -5.66 -4.41
CA PRO A 373 12.10 -5.13 -3.89
C PRO A 373 13.34 -5.34 -4.78
N ARG A 374 13.21 -6.16 -5.83
CA ARG A 374 14.25 -6.41 -6.84
C ARG A 374 14.22 -5.41 -8.00
N ARG A 375 13.20 -4.56 -8.08
CA ARG A 375 12.99 -3.63 -9.17
C ARG A 375 13.35 -2.22 -8.75
N VAL A 376 13.94 -1.50 -9.68
CA VAL A 376 14.38 -0.13 -9.49
C VAL A 376 13.97 0.69 -10.70
N GLU A 377 13.50 1.89 -10.43
CA GLU A 377 13.29 2.90 -11.47
C GLU A 377 14.63 3.52 -11.80
N ILE A 378 14.92 3.65 -13.09
CA ILE A 378 16.16 4.19 -13.59
C ILE A 378 15.93 5.31 -14.57
N VAL A 379 16.94 6.19 -14.64
CA VAL A 379 17.14 7.11 -15.75
C VAL A 379 18.44 6.71 -16.41
N SER A 380 18.38 6.28 -17.68
CA SER A 380 19.57 5.93 -18.44
C SER A 380 20.39 7.18 -18.70
N ALA A 381 21.59 7.22 -18.13
CA ALA A 381 22.60 8.17 -18.55
C ALA A 381 23.18 7.69 -19.89
N GLN A 382 23.50 8.64 -20.76
CA GLN A 382 24.05 8.37 -22.09
C GLN A 382 25.22 7.37 -22.04
N PRO A 383 25.33 6.42 -22.99
CA PRO A 383 26.36 5.38 -22.94
C PRO A 383 27.77 5.99 -22.89
N PRO A 384 28.67 5.47 -22.04
CA PRO A 384 30.01 6.04 -21.80
C PRO A 384 31.00 5.88 -22.99
N GLY A 385 30.52 5.64 -24.21
CA GLY A 385 31.33 5.42 -25.41
C GLY A 385 31.11 6.45 -26.52
N THR A 386 30.25 7.45 -26.31
CA THR A 386 30.08 8.58 -27.24
C THR A 386 30.73 9.85 -26.69
N GLU A 387 31.85 9.70 -25.97
CA GLU A 387 32.79 10.81 -25.85
C GLU A 387 33.31 11.09 -27.26
N ALA A 388 32.91 12.25 -27.78
CA ALA A 388 33.20 12.71 -29.12
C ALA A 388 34.65 12.42 -29.51
N ALA A 389 34.85 11.46 -30.41
CA ALA A 389 36.00 11.49 -31.29
C ALA A 389 36.03 12.90 -31.88
N ALA A 390 37.06 13.67 -31.53
CA ALA A 390 37.20 15.07 -31.89
C ALA A 390 36.80 15.28 -33.35
N PRO A 391 36.00 16.32 -33.68
CA PRO A 391 35.58 16.56 -35.05
C PRO A 391 36.82 16.60 -35.95
N PRO A 392 36.84 15.91 -37.10
CA PRO A 392 37.96 15.97 -38.02
C PRO A 392 38.17 17.45 -38.37
N ARG A 393 39.37 17.96 -38.08
CA ARG A 393 39.77 19.32 -38.40
C ARG A 393 39.44 19.58 -39.87
N SER A 394 38.59 20.58 -40.09
CA SER A 394 38.26 21.13 -41.41
C SER A 394 39.55 21.41 -42.18
N GLY A 395 39.85 20.53 -43.12
CA GLY A 395 40.92 20.70 -44.10
C GLY A 395 40.40 21.60 -45.22
N SER A 396 40.86 22.84 -45.21
CA SER A 396 40.85 23.77 -46.33
C SER A 396 41.54 23.16 -47.55
N ILE A 397 40.79 22.86 -48.63
CA ILE A 397 41.33 22.76 -49.99
C ILE A 397 40.34 23.44 -50.95
N ASP A 398 40.78 24.58 -51.47
CA ASP A 398 40.23 25.27 -52.64
C ASP A 398 40.33 24.37 -53.88
N SER A 399 39.28 24.28 -54.70
CA SER A 399 39.36 24.08 -56.17
C SER A 399 37.97 24.11 -56.83
N GLN A 400 37.56 25.31 -57.22
CA GLN A 400 37.02 25.71 -58.52
C GLN A 400 36.71 24.59 -59.55
N GLY A 401 35.45 24.43 -59.96
CA GLY A 401 35.08 23.72 -61.20
C GLY A 401 33.63 23.24 -61.32
N ASP A 402 32.88 23.90 -62.20
CA ASP A 402 31.75 23.45 -63.03
C ASP A 402 30.48 22.79 -62.43
N ILE A 403 29.46 23.65 -62.35
CA ILE A 403 28.07 23.53 -62.80
C ILE A 403 27.67 22.17 -63.41
N GLU A 404 26.89 21.37 -62.68
CA GLU A 404 25.77 20.64 -63.28
C GLU A 404 24.61 20.47 -62.27
N GLU A 405 23.42 20.56 -62.85
CA GLU A 405 22.08 20.73 -62.31
C GLU A 405 21.60 19.49 -61.51
N VAL A 406 21.37 19.64 -60.20
CA VAL A 406 20.78 18.58 -59.36
C VAL A 406 19.72 19.17 -58.42
N HIS A 407 18.58 18.45 -58.40
CA HIS A 407 17.33 18.67 -57.67
C HIS A 407 17.39 19.32 -56.28
N PRO A 408 16.35 20.09 -55.90
CA PRO A 408 16.22 20.66 -54.56
C PRO A 408 15.96 19.56 -53.52
N GLN A 409 17.01 19.20 -52.79
CA GLN A 409 16.92 18.42 -51.56
C GLN A 409 16.46 19.35 -50.42
N PRO A 410 15.37 19.05 -49.69
CA PRO A 410 14.94 19.86 -48.57
C PRO A 410 15.99 19.80 -47.45
N GLY A 411 16.44 20.98 -47.02
CA GLY A 411 17.42 21.16 -45.98
C GLY A 411 16.97 20.50 -44.67
N GLY A 412 17.59 19.37 -44.35
CA GLY A 412 17.52 18.76 -43.03
C GLY A 412 18.38 19.58 -42.07
N GLU A 413 17.73 20.42 -41.26
CA GLU A 413 18.32 20.99 -40.07
C GLU A 413 18.72 19.85 -39.13
N ALA A 414 20.00 19.45 -39.18
CA ALA A 414 20.63 18.53 -38.25
C ALA A 414 20.78 19.20 -36.88
N GLY A 415 19.67 19.52 -36.23
CA GLY A 415 19.63 19.82 -34.82
C GLY A 415 20.04 18.57 -34.06
N ALA A 416 21.15 18.63 -33.33
CA ALA A 416 21.60 17.58 -32.44
C ALA A 416 20.50 17.32 -31.39
N SER A 417 19.61 16.38 -31.68
CA SER A 417 18.58 15.91 -30.77
C SER A 417 19.29 15.28 -29.58
N ARG A 418 19.40 16.03 -28.48
CA ARG A 418 19.74 15.47 -27.18
C ARG A 418 18.75 14.34 -26.95
N SER A 419 19.22 13.10 -27.02
CA SER A 419 18.39 11.93 -26.80
C SER A 419 17.79 12.08 -25.41
N LYS A 420 16.47 12.23 -25.34
CA LYS A 420 15.74 12.23 -24.07
C LYS A 420 16.16 10.96 -23.33
N GLY A 421 16.69 11.10 -22.12
CA GLY A 421 17.13 9.96 -21.31
C GLY A 421 15.96 8.98 -21.15
N VAL A 422 16.24 7.68 -21.30
CA VAL A 422 15.20 6.66 -21.16
C VAL A 422 14.90 6.48 -19.68
N VAL A 423 13.64 6.66 -19.29
CA VAL A 423 13.14 6.45 -17.94
C VAL A 423 12.32 5.17 -17.90
N GLY A 424 12.50 4.35 -16.87
CA GLY A 424 11.66 3.19 -16.63
C GLY A 424 12.23 2.22 -15.61
N TRP A 425 11.60 1.07 -15.47
CA TRP A 425 11.87 0.12 -14.40
C TRP A 425 12.67 -1.09 -14.90
N ILE A 426 13.78 -1.40 -14.23
CA ILE A 426 14.60 -2.60 -14.46
C ILE A 426 14.61 -3.52 -13.23
N SER A 427 15.06 -4.76 -13.41
CA SER A 427 15.40 -5.64 -12.29
C SER A 427 16.85 -5.41 -11.87
N ALA A 428 17.08 -4.98 -10.63
CA ALA A 428 18.40 -4.76 -10.05
C ALA A 428 19.09 -6.07 -9.62
N SER A 429 18.34 -7.14 -9.37
CA SER A 429 18.87 -8.45 -9.01
C SER A 429 18.15 -9.59 -9.74
N SER A 430 18.86 -10.68 -10.02
CA SER A 430 18.29 -11.90 -10.58
C SER A 430 17.33 -12.57 -9.60
N LYS A 431 16.60 -13.58 -10.08
CA LYS A 431 15.73 -14.39 -9.24
C LYS A 431 16.48 -15.09 -8.09
N ASP A 432 17.76 -15.36 -8.31
CA ASP A 432 18.68 -16.02 -7.39
C ASP A 432 19.38 -15.02 -6.44
N GLY A 433 19.00 -13.73 -6.51
CA GLY A 433 19.57 -12.67 -5.68
C GLY A 433 20.94 -12.15 -6.15
N ARG A 434 21.41 -12.53 -7.33
CA ARG A 434 22.66 -11.99 -7.88
C ARG A 434 22.42 -10.57 -8.39
N PRO A 435 23.26 -9.58 -8.04
CA PRO A 435 23.10 -8.22 -8.55
C PRO A 435 23.27 -8.22 -10.08
N LEU A 436 22.38 -7.52 -10.77
CA LEU A 436 22.43 -7.27 -12.21
C LEU A 436 22.99 -5.88 -12.54
N ILE A 437 23.09 -5.03 -11.51
CA ILE A 437 23.68 -3.70 -11.56
C ILE A 437 24.79 -3.60 -10.51
N ARG A 438 25.85 -2.82 -10.79
CA ARG A 438 27.00 -2.61 -9.92
C ARG A 438 27.21 -1.12 -9.69
N ALA A 439 27.33 -0.69 -8.44
CA ALA A 439 27.59 0.71 -8.12
C ALA A 439 28.89 1.18 -8.78
N ILE A 440 28.85 2.33 -9.45
CA ILE A 440 30.04 2.97 -10.01
C ILE A 440 30.60 3.90 -8.92
N PRO A 441 31.87 3.74 -8.52
CA PRO A 441 32.49 4.68 -7.59
C PRO A 441 32.43 6.08 -8.20
N THR A 442 31.59 6.94 -7.63
CA THR A 442 31.48 8.34 -8.06
C THR A 442 32.78 9.02 -7.64
N ALA A 443 33.53 9.58 -8.59
CA ALA A 443 34.82 10.21 -8.32
C ALA A 443 34.74 11.33 -7.25
N ALA A 444 33.56 11.91 -7.03
CA ALA A 444 33.29 12.86 -5.96
C ALA A 444 33.45 12.26 -4.54
N ALA A 445 33.15 10.98 -4.34
CA ALA A 445 33.32 10.31 -3.05
C ALA A 445 34.81 10.03 -2.74
N ALA A 446 35.67 9.94 -3.76
CA ALA A 446 37.11 9.75 -3.58
C ALA A 446 37.84 11.01 -3.06
N CYS A 447 37.22 12.19 -3.12
CA CYS A 447 37.81 13.45 -2.66
C CYS A 447 37.45 13.82 -1.21
N SER A 448 36.54 13.09 -0.56
CA SER A 448 36.03 13.46 0.79
C SER A 448 36.55 12.59 1.95
N ALA A 449 37.44 11.62 1.68
CA ALA A 449 38.05 10.76 2.70
C ALA A 449 39.50 11.17 3.04
N GLY A 450 39.75 12.48 3.16
CA GLY A 450 41.05 13.05 3.51
C GLY A 450 41.05 13.73 4.88
N GLY A 451 41.36 12.97 5.93
CA GLY A 451 41.68 13.44 7.29
C GLY A 451 41.27 12.39 8.34
N GLU A 452 42.09 11.91 9.28
CA GLU A 452 43.44 12.21 9.76
C GLU A 452 44.02 10.90 10.35
N GLY A 453 45.32 10.61 10.21
CA GLY A 453 45.93 9.54 11.02
C GLY A 453 47.21 8.86 10.50
N ALA A 454 48.36 9.41 10.91
CA ALA A 454 49.60 8.70 11.27
C ALA A 454 50.49 7.99 10.21
N ALA A 455 51.51 8.74 9.78
CA ALA A 455 52.94 8.40 9.76
C ALA A 455 53.43 7.03 9.22
N SER A 456 54.15 7.04 8.09
CA SER A 456 55.63 7.10 8.05
C SER A 456 56.23 6.56 6.74
N ASN A 457 57.23 7.29 6.24
CA ASN A 457 58.35 6.91 5.38
C ASN A 457 58.13 6.50 3.90
N GLY A 458 58.77 7.28 3.01
CA GLY A 458 59.55 6.65 1.93
C GLY A 458 59.56 7.32 0.55
N ALA A 459 60.19 8.50 0.45
CA ALA A 459 61.06 8.98 -0.64
C ALA A 459 60.77 8.71 -2.15
N ASN A 460 60.90 9.81 -2.91
CA ASN A 460 61.35 9.99 -4.31
C ASN A 460 60.34 9.90 -5.47
N SER A 461 60.04 11.07 -6.06
CA SER A 461 60.37 11.44 -7.46
C SER A 461 59.66 12.76 -7.84
N LYS A 462 60.36 13.91 -7.84
CA LYS A 462 60.72 14.72 -9.04
C LYS A 462 59.61 14.81 -10.11
N GLN A 463 58.87 15.92 -10.20
CA GLN A 463 59.21 17.22 -10.83
C GLN A 463 59.25 17.20 -12.37
N ALA A 464 58.16 17.67 -12.96
CA ALA A 464 58.02 18.44 -14.22
C ALA A 464 56.56 18.94 -14.20
N ASP A 465 56.22 20.19 -13.91
CA ASP A 465 56.56 21.48 -14.52
C ASP A 465 56.15 21.60 -16.00
N GLY A 466 55.28 22.59 -16.25
CA GLY A 466 54.58 22.90 -17.52
C GLY A 466 53.09 22.55 -17.46
N GLY A 467 52.12 23.47 -17.52
CA GLY A 467 52.12 24.87 -17.89
C GLY A 467 50.83 25.17 -18.67
N ALA A 468 50.04 26.11 -18.16
CA ALA A 468 49.11 27.00 -18.86
C ALA A 468 48.12 26.42 -19.91
N ASN A 469 46.81 26.44 -19.61
CA ASN A 469 45.92 27.49 -20.14
C ASN A 469 44.47 27.32 -19.69
N ASN A 470 43.96 28.40 -19.09
CA ASN A 470 42.57 28.66 -18.79
C ASN A 470 41.71 28.60 -20.06
N LYS A 471 40.56 27.93 -19.96
CA LYS A 471 39.36 28.35 -20.66
C LYS A 471 38.16 27.98 -19.79
N GLU A 472 37.77 28.95 -18.97
CA GLU A 472 36.48 29.00 -18.30
C GLU A 472 35.39 28.97 -19.39
N GLU A 473 34.87 27.78 -19.68
CA GLU A 473 33.57 27.66 -20.32
C GLU A 473 32.52 27.77 -19.21
N GLU A 474 31.97 28.98 -19.11
CA GLU A 474 30.78 29.37 -18.37
C GLU A 474 29.61 28.47 -18.78
N LYS A 475 29.56 27.28 -18.17
CA LYS A 475 28.42 26.39 -18.25
C LYS A 475 27.33 27.02 -17.41
N LYS A 476 26.47 27.79 -18.08
CA LYS A 476 25.22 28.37 -17.59
C LYS A 476 24.37 27.25 -16.98
N THR A 477 24.63 26.94 -15.72
CA THR A 477 23.76 26.16 -14.85
C THR A 477 22.50 27.00 -14.74
N GLU A 478 21.42 26.53 -15.35
CA GLU A 478 20.09 27.06 -15.11
C GLU A 478 19.93 27.10 -13.59
N GLU A 479 19.85 28.32 -13.06
CA GLU A 479 19.67 28.63 -11.66
C GLU A 479 18.33 28.02 -11.28
N VAL A 480 18.37 26.79 -10.76
CA VAL A 480 17.20 26.11 -10.23
C VAL A 480 16.78 26.98 -9.06
N ASN A 481 15.75 27.79 -9.28
CA ASN A 481 15.10 28.60 -8.25
C ASN A 481 14.72 27.65 -7.11
N SER A 482 15.57 27.58 -6.09
CA SER A 482 15.32 26.80 -4.89
C SER A 482 14.21 27.52 -4.16
N VAL A 483 12.97 27.08 -4.38
CA VAL A 483 11.83 27.52 -3.60
C VAL A 483 12.06 27.01 -2.18
N THR A 484 12.53 27.91 -1.34
CA THR A 484 12.62 27.67 0.10
C THR A 484 11.29 28.10 0.68
N LEU A 485 10.49 27.13 1.13
CA LEU A 485 9.35 27.44 1.98
C LEU A 485 9.87 28.12 3.25
N SER A 486 9.16 29.13 3.70
CA SER A 486 9.40 29.74 5.00
C SER A 486 9.19 28.69 6.11
N ALA A 487 9.81 28.92 7.28
CA ALA A 487 9.64 28.04 8.42
C ALA A 487 8.15 27.91 8.83
N ASP A 488 7.41 29.01 8.78
CA ASP A 488 5.98 29.03 9.12
C ASP A 488 5.14 28.20 8.15
N GLU A 489 5.44 28.24 6.84
CA GLU A 489 4.76 27.40 5.84
C GLU A 489 5.07 25.91 6.05
N TRP A 490 6.29 25.59 6.49
CA TRP A 490 6.68 24.22 6.85
C TRP A 490 5.92 23.71 8.06
N ASP A 491 5.76 24.54 9.09
CA ASP A 491 5.00 24.19 10.30
C ASP A 491 3.51 23.97 9.98
N CYS A 492 2.91 24.86 9.17
CA CYS A 492 1.53 24.69 8.69
C CYS A 492 1.36 23.40 7.88
N LEU A 493 2.32 23.06 7.02
CA LEU A 493 2.26 21.84 6.21
C LEU A 493 2.42 20.59 7.07
N ASN A 494 3.30 20.62 8.08
CA ASN A 494 3.47 19.52 9.02
C ASN A 494 2.21 19.31 9.88
N GLU A 495 1.56 20.38 10.34
CA GLU A 495 0.30 20.30 11.09
C GLU A 495 -0.85 19.75 10.21
N ALA A 496 -0.96 20.21 8.97
CA ALA A 496 -1.92 19.67 8.00
C ALA A 496 -1.65 18.18 7.70
N ASN A 497 -0.39 17.76 7.60
CA ASN A 497 -0.04 16.37 7.40
C ASN A 497 -0.34 15.53 8.65
N ALA A 498 -0.07 16.04 9.86
CA ALA A 498 -0.38 15.36 11.11
C ALA A 498 -1.90 15.14 11.28
N THR A 499 -2.71 16.15 10.98
CA THR A 499 -4.18 16.05 11.02
C THR A 499 -4.72 15.09 9.96
N SER A 500 -4.15 15.08 8.76
CA SER A 500 -4.47 14.10 7.71
C SER A 500 -4.18 12.66 8.15
N VAL A 501 -3.00 12.41 8.72
CA VAL A 501 -2.61 11.10 9.23
C VAL A 501 -3.56 10.65 10.36
N GLN A 502 -3.90 11.54 11.29
CA GLN A 502 -4.89 11.23 12.33
C GLN A 502 -6.24 10.83 11.74
N ARG A 503 -6.74 11.57 10.75
CA ARG A 503 -8.01 11.27 10.09
C ARG A 503 -8.00 9.92 9.37
N VAL A 504 -6.89 9.58 8.70
CA VAL A 504 -6.73 8.26 8.06
C VAL A 504 -6.70 7.15 9.11
N THR A 505 -6.01 7.34 10.24
CA THR A 505 -6.00 6.34 11.31
C THR A 505 -7.37 6.14 11.95
N GLU A 506 -8.15 7.20 12.14
CA GLU A 506 -9.52 7.14 12.65
C GLU A 506 -10.45 6.40 11.69
N LEU A 507 -10.39 6.72 10.39
CA LEU A 507 -11.15 6.02 9.35
C LEU A 507 -10.81 4.54 9.29
N ASN A 508 -9.53 4.20 9.40
CA ASN A 508 -9.07 2.81 9.41
C ASN A 508 -9.58 2.05 10.65
N ALA A 509 -9.56 2.68 11.83
CA ALA A 509 -10.13 2.11 13.05
C ALA A 509 -11.65 1.87 12.91
N ARG A 510 -12.36 2.82 12.29
CA ARG A 510 -13.80 2.68 12.03
C ARG A 510 -14.10 1.55 11.05
N LEU A 511 -13.29 1.41 10.00
CA LEU A 511 -13.44 0.33 9.01
C LEU A 511 -13.17 -1.04 9.64
N HIS A 512 -12.13 -1.16 10.47
CA HIS A 512 -11.87 -2.36 11.25
C HIS A 512 -13.04 -2.72 12.19
N LYS A 513 -13.61 -1.73 12.89
CA LYS A 513 -14.77 -1.93 13.76
C LYS A 513 -15.97 -2.47 12.98
N MET A 514 -16.31 -1.85 11.84
CA MET A 514 -17.39 -2.33 10.97
C MET A 514 -17.12 -3.75 10.46
N GLY A 515 -15.86 -4.07 10.10
CA GLY A 515 -15.47 -5.42 9.69
C GLY A 515 -15.68 -6.46 10.79
N CYS A 516 -15.37 -6.13 12.05
CA CYS A 516 -15.61 -7.00 13.19
C CYS A 516 -17.12 -7.20 13.46
N GLU A 517 -17.92 -6.13 13.41
CA GLU A 517 -19.38 -6.21 13.59
C GLU A 517 -20.04 -7.06 12.49
N LEU A 518 -19.58 -6.92 11.25
CA LEU A 518 -20.05 -7.72 10.12
C LEU A 518 -19.71 -9.21 10.33
N LEU A 519 -18.45 -9.53 10.68
CA LEU A 519 -18.02 -10.90 10.92
C LEU A 519 -18.82 -11.55 12.06
N GLN A 520 -19.03 -10.81 13.15
CA GLN A 520 -19.87 -11.25 14.27
C GLN A 520 -21.31 -11.52 13.81
N SER A 521 -21.88 -10.67 12.95
CA SER A 521 -23.23 -10.90 12.41
C SER A 521 -23.32 -12.17 11.57
N PHE A 522 -22.28 -12.49 10.78
CA PHE A 522 -22.19 -13.72 10.01
C PHE A 522 -22.06 -14.95 10.90
N GLU A 523 -21.25 -14.89 11.95
CA GLU A 523 -21.13 -15.97 12.93
C GLU A 523 -22.47 -16.24 13.64
N MET A 524 -23.18 -15.18 14.07
CA MET A 524 -24.49 -15.33 14.69
C MET A 524 -25.53 -15.93 13.72
N ARG A 525 -25.55 -15.48 12.45
CA ARG A 525 -26.43 -16.06 11.42
C ARG A 525 -26.10 -17.52 11.12
N SER A 526 -24.80 -17.88 11.08
CA SER A 526 -24.35 -19.26 10.88
C SER A 526 -24.79 -20.17 12.02
N VAL A 527 -24.65 -19.73 13.28
CA VAL A 527 -25.12 -20.46 14.46
C VAL A 527 -26.64 -20.62 14.46
N LEU A 528 -27.39 -19.57 14.10
CA LEU A 528 -28.84 -19.63 13.97
C LEU A 528 -29.29 -20.60 12.87
N GLY A 529 -28.59 -20.60 11.72
CA GLY A 529 -28.85 -21.55 10.64
C GLY A 529 -28.59 -23.00 11.03
N GLN A 530 -27.57 -23.27 11.86
CA GLN A 530 -27.30 -24.61 12.40
C GLN A 530 -28.34 -25.05 13.44
N LEU A 531 -28.91 -24.13 14.22
CA LEU A 531 -29.95 -24.45 15.21
C LEU A 531 -31.32 -24.73 14.59
N GLN A 532 -31.56 -24.27 13.36
CA GLN A 532 -32.81 -24.52 12.63
C GLN A 532 -32.82 -25.84 11.85
N GLN A 533 -31.65 -26.46 11.63
CA GLN A 533 -31.50 -27.80 11.08
C GLN A 533 -31.59 -28.86 12.17
#